data_AF-A0A7J3FB88-F1
#
_entry.id   AF-A0A7J3FB88-F1
#
_cell.length_a   1.000
_cell.length_b   1.000
_cell.length_c   1.000
_cell.angle_alpha   90.00
_cell.angle_beta   90.00
_cell.angle_gamma   90.00
#
_symmetry.space_group_name_H-M   'P 1'
#
loop_
_entity.id
_entity.type
_entity.pdbx_description
1 polymer ?
#
loop_
_entity_poly.entity_id
_entity_poly.type
_entity_poly.pdbx_seq_one_letter_code
_entity_poly.pdbx_strand_id
1 'polypeptide(L)'
;MARCHRCGAKLDEDMLYCPNCGSKVRARYKEDFRGFLIGGIILLFSGLIFYLQVTGSLRAGAMLAIILIAIGLLIICTKILSAKRRAHQGR
;
A
#
# COMPACT_ATOMS: atom_id res chain seq x y z
N MET A 1 21.93 12.34 5.44
CA MET A 1 23.06 11.64 4.78
C MET A 1 23.40 10.42 5.62
N ALA A 2 23.15 9.21 5.14
CA ALA A 2 23.59 8.02 5.86
C ALA A 2 25.10 7.78 5.61
N ARG A 3 25.82 7.23 6.59
CA ARG A 3 27.21 6.79 6.45
C ARG A 3 27.34 5.33 6.85
N CYS A 4 28.22 4.61 6.19
CA CYS A 4 28.45 3.20 6.50
C CYS A 4 29.07 3.08 7.91
N HIS A 5 28.52 2.21 8.75
CA HIS A 5 29.08 1.95 10.09
C HIS A 5 30.45 1.25 10.04
N ARG A 6 30.80 0.62 8.91
CA ARG A 6 32.02 -0.17 8.75
C ARG A 6 33.15 0.63 8.11
N CYS A 7 32.88 1.41 7.06
CA CYS A 7 33.91 2.14 6.31
C CYS A 7 33.71 3.67 6.26
N GLY A 8 32.62 4.20 6.82
CA GLY A 8 32.37 5.65 6.84
C GLY A 8 31.97 6.28 5.50
N ALA A 9 31.91 5.50 4.41
CA ALA A 9 31.47 5.99 3.10
C ALA A 9 30.06 6.59 3.15
N LYS A 10 29.82 7.67 2.40
CA LYS A 10 28.48 8.26 2.23
C LYS A 10 27.59 7.26 1.49
N LEU A 11 26.40 7.03 2.02
CA LEU A 11 25.39 6.12 1.48
C LEU A 11 24.19 6.91 0.99
N ASP A 12 23.73 6.53 -0.20
CA ASP A 12 22.44 6.97 -0.73
C ASP A 12 21.30 6.18 -0.08
N GLU A 13 20.09 6.76 -0.05
CA GLU A 13 18.96 6.23 0.72
C GLU A 13 18.37 4.94 0.11
N ASP A 14 18.71 4.64 -1.15
CA ASP A 14 18.20 3.48 -1.91
C ASP A 14 19.15 2.26 -1.92
N MET A 15 20.39 2.40 -1.42
CA MET A 15 21.40 1.34 -1.53
C MET A 15 21.23 0.23 -0.47
N LEU A 16 21.10 -1.02 -0.92
CA LEU A 16 21.05 -2.22 -0.05
C LEU A 16 22.42 -2.68 0.47
N TYR A 17 23.50 -2.32 -0.21
CA TYR A 17 24.87 -2.72 0.12
C TYR A 17 25.81 -1.53 -0.03
N CYS A 18 26.85 -1.46 0.80
CA CYS A 18 27.85 -0.42 0.67
C CYS A 18 28.77 -0.73 -0.53
N PRO A 19 28.91 0.17 -1.52
CA PRO A 19 29.74 -0.08 -2.70
C PRO A 19 31.24 -0.14 -2.38
N ASN A 20 31.65 0.38 -1.22
CA ASN A 20 33.05 0.44 -0.81
C ASN A 20 33.48 -0.80 0.00
N CYS A 21 32.64 -1.29 0.92
CA CYS A 21 33.02 -2.39 1.82
C CYS A 21 32.10 -3.63 1.75
N GLY A 22 31.05 -3.61 0.93
CA GLY A 22 30.11 -4.73 0.77
C GLY A 22 29.19 -5.01 1.97
N SER A 23 29.28 -4.24 3.07
CA SER A 23 28.39 -4.43 4.22
C SER A 23 26.94 -4.16 3.83
N LYS A 24 26.01 -5.03 4.26
CA LYS A 24 24.57 -4.83 4.05
C LYS A 24 24.08 -3.56 4.75
N VAL A 25 23.46 -2.68 3.99
CA VAL A 25 22.87 -1.42 4.45
C VAL A 25 21.37 -1.67 4.58
N ARG A 26 20.76 -1.25 5.68
CA ARG A 26 19.31 -1.38 5.85
C ARG A 26 18.63 -0.37 4.93
N ALA A 27 18.33 -0.76 3.70
CA ALA A 27 17.52 0.02 2.78
C ALA A 27 16.18 0.32 3.44
N ARG A 28 15.83 1.60 3.58
CA ARG A 28 14.49 2.03 3.96
C ARG A 28 13.66 2.05 2.69
N TYR A 29 12.85 1.01 2.49
CA TYR A 29 11.79 0.97 1.49
C TYR A 29 10.99 2.28 1.59
N LYS A 30 11.19 3.18 0.63
CA LYS A 30 10.44 4.42 0.52
C LYS A 30 9.05 4.04 0.01
N GLU A 31 8.05 4.37 0.81
CA GLU A 31 6.74 3.74 0.76
C GLU A 31 6.00 4.00 -0.56
N ASP A 32 5.75 2.91 -1.29
CA ASP A 32 4.92 2.81 -2.50
C ASP A 32 3.40 2.95 -2.19
N PHE A 33 3.06 3.72 -1.15
CA PHE A 33 1.69 3.88 -0.69
C PHE A 33 0.84 4.70 -1.67
N ARG A 34 1.48 5.56 -2.46
CA ARG A 34 0.83 6.44 -3.45
C ARG A 34 0.28 5.66 -4.66
N GLY A 35 0.92 4.57 -5.06
CA GLY A 35 0.46 3.74 -6.17
C GLY A 35 -0.84 3.00 -5.86
N PHE A 36 -0.98 2.50 -4.61
CA PHE A 36 -2.14 1.71 -4.21
C PHE A 36 -3.44 2.53 -4.13
N LEU A 37 -3.39 3.78 -3.64
CA LEU A 37 -4.59 4.63 -3.58
C LEU A 37 -5.09 5.02 -4.98
N ILE A 38 -4.18 5.36 -5.89
CA ILE A 38 -4.54 5.77 -7.26
C ILE A 38 -5.10 4.56 -8.02
N GLY A 39 -4.43 3.41 -7.94
CA GLY A 39 -4.92 2.17 -8.54
C GLY A 39 -6.28 1.73 -7.98
N GLY A 40 -6.47 1.83 -6.67
CA GLY A 40 -7.73 1.50 -6.00
C GLY A 40 -8.89 2.40 -6.43
N ILE A 41 -8.68 3.72 -6.49
CA ILE A 41 -9.72 4.68 -6.91
C ILE A 41 -10.11 4.42 -8.38
N ILE A 42 -9.13 4.21 -9.27
CA ILE A 42 -9.40 3.96 -10.70
C ILE A 42 -10.19 2.66 -10.90
N LEU A 43 -9.81 1.58 -10.22
CA LEU A 43 -10.52 0.29 -10.28
C LEU A 43 -11.97 0.41 -9.76
N LEU A 44 -12.18 1.16 -8.67
CA LEU A 44 -13.50 1.35 -8.07
C LEU A 44 -14.41 2.17 -8.99
N PHE A 45 -13.91 3.27 -9.57
CA PHE A 45 -14.68 4.09 -10.52
C PHE A 45 -14.99 3.34 -11.82
N SER A 46 -13.99 2.69 -12.42
CA SER A 46 -14.18 1.95 -13.68
C SER A 46 -15.17 0.79 -13.51
N GLY A 47 -15.04 0.02 -12.43
CA GLY A 47 -15.97 -1.05 -12.09
C GLY A 47 -17.38 -0.55 -11.78
N LEU A 48 -17.52 0.56 -11.05
CA LEU A 48 -18.82 1.13 -10.71
C LEU A 48 -19.55 1.68 -11.93
N ILE A 49 -18.84 2.37 -12.83
CA ILE A 49 -19.45 2.91 -14.05
C ILE A 49 -19.91 1.78 -14.97
N PHE A 50 -19.08 0.74 -15.16
CA PHE A 50 -19.46 -0.43 -15.96
C PHE A 50 -20.64 -1.18 -15.32
N TYR A 51 -20.66 -1.30 -14.01
CA TYR A 51 -21.77 -1.89 -13.26
C TYR A 51 -23.06 -1.08 -13.43
N LEU A 52 -23.02 0.25 -13.31
CA LEU A 52 -24.19 1.10 -13.52
C LEU A 52 -24.71 1.04 -14.96
N GLN A 53 -23.81 0.93 -15.94
CA GLN A 53 -24.17 0.75 -17.35
C GLN A 53 -24.84 -0.61 -17.62
N VAL A 54 -24.32 -1.69 -17.03
CA VAL A 54 -24.87 -3.05 -17.20
C VAL A 54 -26.20 -3.25 -16.46
N THR A 55 -26.36 -2.59 -15.30
CA THR A 55 -27.44 -2.94 -14.35
C THR A 55 -28.63 -2.00 -14.43
N GLY A 56 -28.97 -1.48 -15.63
CA GLY A 56 -30.01 -0.47 -15.90
C GLY A 56 -31.44 -0.73 -15.41
N SER A 57 -31.69 -1.66 -14.49
CA SER A 57 -32.91 -1.72 -13.70
C SER A 57 -32.66 -2.38 -12.33
N LEU A 58 -33.10 -1.69 -11.29
CA LEU A 58 -32.91 -2.04 -9.89
C LEU A 58 -33.72 -3.30 -9.49
N ARG A 59 -33.08 -4.47 -9.36
CA ARG A 59 -33.31 -5.43 -8.26
C ARG A 59 -32.42 -6.67 -8.41
N ALA A 60 -32.01 -7.24 -7.28
CA ALA A 60 -31.19 -8.45 -7.11
C ALA A 60 -29.67 -8.38 -7.42
N GLY A 61 -29.18 -7.45 -8.25
CA GLY A 61 -27.73 -7.31 -8.56
C GLY A 61 -26.85 -6.71 -7.46
N ALA A 62 -27.45 -6.01 -6.48
CA ALA A 62 -26.73 -5.22 -5.46
C ALA A 62 -25.78 -6.03 -4.56
N MET A 63 -25.95 -7.35 -4.47
CA MET A 63 -25.11 -8.21 -3.65
C MET A 63 -23.63 -8.18 -4.08
N LEU A 64 -23.35 -8.14 -5.38
CA LEU A 64 -21.96 -8.09 -5.88
C LEU A 64 -21.29 -6.74 -5.58
N ALA A 65 -22.04 -5.64 -5.69
CA ALA A 65 -21.54 -4.32 -5.34
C ALA A 65 -21.20 -4.22 -3.84
N ILE A 66 -22.05 -4.78 -2.98
CA ILE A 66 -21.81 -4.82 -1.53
C ILE A 66 -20.58 -5.69 -1.20
N ILE A 67 -20.38 -6.82 -1.89
CA ILE A 67 -19.21 -7.68 -1.71
C ILE A 67 -17.91 -6.95 -2.11
N LEU A 68 -17.90 -6.23 -3.24
CA LEU A 68 -16.72 -5.45 -3.66
C LEU A 68 -16.40 -4.32 -2.69
N ILE A 69 -17.43 -3.62 -2.19
CA ILE A 69 -17.27 -2.58 -1.16
C ILE A 69 -16.74 -3.20 0.14
N ALA A 70 -17.26 -4.35 0.56
CA ALA A 70 -16.81 -5.06 1.76
C ALA A 70 -15.34 -5.51 1.65
N ILE A 71 -14.92 -6.05 0.50
CA ILE A 71 -13.52 -6.44 0.26
C ILE A 71 -12.62 -5.19 0.25
N GLY A 72 -13.04 -4.09 -0.37
CA GLY A 72 -12.32 -2.81 -0.34
C GLY A 72 -12.14 -2.28 1.08
N LEU A 73 -13.22 -2.29 1.88
CA LEU A 73 -13.18 -1.93 3.29
C LEU A 73 -12.27 -2.86 4.10
N LEU A 74 -12.26 -4.17 3.84
CA LEU A 74 -11.36 -5.11 4.52
C LEU A 74 -9.89 -4.80 4.23
N ILE A 75 -9.53 -4.45 2.99
CA ILE A 75 -8.15 -4.08 2.64
C ILE A 75 -7.73 -2.77 3.33
N ILE A 76 -8.61 -1.75 3.30
CA ILE A 76 -8.40 -0.46 3.97
C ILE A 76 -8.27 -0.66 5.48
N CYS A 77 -9.19 -1.43 6.08
CA CYS A 77 -9.25 -1.70 7.51
C CYS A 77 -8.03 -2.52 7.98
N THR A 78 -7.57 -3.50 7.19
CA THR A 78 -6.35 -4.26 7.49
C THR A 78 -5.12 -3.36 7.53
N LYS A 79 -5.02 -2.36 6.65
CA LYS A 79 -3.92 -1.38 6.63
C LYS A 79 -4.01 -0.41 7.82
N ILE A 80 -5.20 0.09 8.15
CA ILE A 80 -5.43 0.96 9.31
C ILE A 80 -5.14 0.20 10.61
N LEU A 81 -5.60 -1.04 10.76
CA LEU A 81 -5.34 -1.88 11.94
C LEU A 81 -3.87 -2.32 12.02
N SER A 82 -3.18 -2.51 10.90
CA SER A 82 -1.73 -2.76 10.88
C SER A 82 -0.91 -1.51 11.23
N ALA A 83 -1.40 -0.31 10.90
CA ALA A 83 -0.83 0.95 11.37
C ALA A 83 -1.14 1.19 12.86
N LYS A 84 -2.37 0.91 13.30
CA LYS A 84 -2.82 1.05 14.69
C LYS A 84 -2.20 0.00 15.63
N ARG A 85 -1.91 -1.21 15.16
CA ARG A 85 -1.15 -2.22 15.92
C ARG A 85 0.26 -1.73 16.29
N ARG A 86 0.88 -0.85 15.48
CA ARG A 86 2.14 -0.19 15.85
C ARG A 86 1.99 0.84 16.98
N ALA A 87 0.79 1.33 17.25
CA ALA A 87 0.51 2.22 18.38
C ALA A 87 0.16 1.47 19.68
N HIS A 88 -0.36 0.24 19.59
CA HIS A 88 -0.67 -0.59 20.77
C HIS A 88 0.46 -1.56 21.17
N GLN A 89 1.42 -1.87 20.29
CA GLN A 89 2.61 -2.68 20.61
C GLN A 89 3.77 -1.83 21.19
N GLY A 90 3.39 -0.76 21.90
CA GLY A 90 4.28 0.16 22.62
C GLY A 90 3.69 0.59 23.96
N ARG A 91 2.82 -0.23 24.56
CA ARG A 91 2.39 -0.11 25.95
C ARG A 91 2.58 -1.44 26.67
#